data_AF-A0A5E3WXZ5-F1
#
_entry.id   AF-A0A5E3WXZ5-F1
#
_cell.length_a   1.000
_cell.length_b   1.000
_cell.length_c   1.000
_cell.angle_alpha   90.00
_cell.angle_beta   90.00
_cell.angle_gamma   90.00
#
_symmetry.space_group_name_H-M   'P 1'
#
loop_
_entity.id
_entity.type
_entity.pdbx_description
1 polymer ?
#
loop_
_entity_poly.entity_id
_entity_poly.type
_entity_poly.pdbx_seq_one_letter_code
_entity_poly.pdbx_strand_id
1 'polypeptide(L)'
;MLVTLSVAVVSILATLVDAAGPRTKCVETYRPTKTDSCASISAWSLIPVSSIQNMNPGVSCNAPMNTPTVCLQQFKPTCTLNSTAWETTCNDQASHFNLSVSDFVLLNDNVDNACDNLQIGNDYCVSTADCFPGNTDPLCSGHEG
;
A
#
# COMPACT_ATOMS: atom_id res chain seq x y z
N MET A 1 13.04 -37.23 -45.43
CA MET A 1 12.54 -36.01 -44.77
C MET A 1 12.08 -36.39 -43.38
N LEU A 2 12.88 -36.11 -42.34
CA LEU A 2 12.44 -36.16 -40.94
C LEU A 2 12.32 -34.71 -40.47
N VAL A 3 11.13 -34.29 -40.06
CA VAL A 3 10.91 -32.99 -39.42
C VAL A 3 11.00 -33.23 -37.91
N THR A 4 12.07 -32.77 -37.29
CA THR A 4 12.20 -32.75 -35.83
C THR A 4 11.34 -31.60 -35.29
N LEU A 5 10.28 -31.92 -34.53
CA LEU A 5 9.52 -30.93 -33.77
C LEU A 5 10.38 -30.41 -32.61
N SER A 6 10.88 -29.19 -32.72
CA SER A 6 11.53 -28.48 -31.62
C SER A 6 10.45 -27.98 -30.66
N VAL A 7 10.24 -28.68 -29.55
CA VAL A 7 9.47 -28.14 -28.42
C VAL A 7 10.43 -27.28 -27.59
N ALA A 8 10.48 -25.99 -27.90
CA ALA A 8 11.10 -25.02 -27.00
C ALA A 8 10.18 -24.86 -25.78
N VAL A 9 10.52 -25.54 -24.69
CA VAL A 9 9.89 -25.28 -23.39
C VAL A 9 10.40 -23.91 -22.95
N VAL A 10 9.63 -22.87 -23.24
CA VAL A 10 9.86 -21.53 -22.67
C VAL A 10 9.48 -21.65 -21.20
N SER A 11 10.45 -21.95 -20.34
CA SER A 11 10.30 -21.76 -18.90
C SER A 11 10.08 -20.27 -18.67
N ILE A 12 8.82 -19.87 -18.57
CA ILE A 12 8.44 -18.57 -18.04
C ILE A 12 8.95 -18.60 -16.60
N LEU A 13 10.07 -17.92 -16.33
CA LEU A 13 10.37 -17.51 -14.96
C LEU A 13 9.19 -16.61 -14.57
N ALA A 14 8.24 -17.17 -13.83
CA ALA A 14 7.28 -16.38 -13.10
C ALA A 14 8.11 -15.52 -12.16
N THR A 15 8.35 -14.26 -12.55
CA THR A 15 8.73 -13.25 -11.60
C THR A 15 7.65 -13.29 -10.54
N LEU A 16 8.00 -13.74 -9.34
CA LEU A 16 7.18 -13.52 -8.15
C LEU A 16 7.10 -12.00 -8.03
N VAL A 17 6.10 -11.41 -8.68
CA VAL A 17 5.72 -10.03 -8.41
C VAL A 17 5.14 -10.14 -7.01
N ASP A 18 5.96 -9.80 -6.02
CA ASP A 18 5.47 -9.67 -4.66
C ASP A 18 4.18 -8.86 -4.74
N ALA A 19 3.08 -9.43 -4.22
CA ALA A 19 1.83 -8.74 -4.06
C ALA A 19 2.13 -7.35 -3.52
N ALA A 20 1.76 -6.33 -4.28
CA ALA A 20 2.14 -4.98 -3.95
C ALA A 20 1.39 -4.60 -2.66
N GLY A 21 2.12 -4.55 -1.55
CA GLY A 21 1.55 -4.58 -0.21
C GLY A 21 0.89 -3.26 0.22
N PRO A 22 0.61 -3.10 1.53
CA PRO A 22 -0.09 -1.96 2.08
C PRO A 22 0.52 -0.63 1.67
N ARG A 23 -0.34 0.34 1.36
CA ARG A 23 0.08 1.71 1.03
C ARG A 23 0.77 2.34 2.24
N THR A 24 1.86 3.07 1.98
CA THR A 24 2.56 3.87 3.00
C THR A 24 1.62 4.92 3.59
N LYS A 25 1.56 4.99 4.91
CA LYS A 25 0.73 5.94 5.66
C LYS A 25 1.61 7.01 6.27
N CYS A 26 1.07 8.22 6.36
CA CYS A 26 1.64 9.21 7.27
C CYS A 26 1.17 8.92 8.69
N VAL A 27 2.11 8.74 9.62
CA VAL A 27 1.82 8.39 11.02
C VAL A 27 2.18 9.51 12.00
N GLU A 28 3.00 10.47 11.57
CA GLU A 28 3.26 11.70 12.33
C GLU A 28 3.04 12.91 11.43
N THR A 29 2.16 13.82 11.88
CA THR A 29 1.79 15.02 11.12
C THR A 29 2.02 16.29 11.92
N TYR A 30 2.44 17.35 11.24
CA TYR A 30 2.57 18.69 11.77
C TYR A 30 1.64 19.66 11.04
N ARG A 31 1.05 20.62 11.76
CA ARG A 31 0.23 21.70 11.18
C ARG A 31 1.06 22.98 11.07
N PRO A 32 1.56 23.35 9.87
CA PRO A 32 2.42 24.52 9.72
C PRO A 32 1.69 25.83 9.97
N THR A 33 2.41 26.78 10.54
CA THR A 33 1.99 28.17 10.68
C THR A 33 2.33 28.98 9.42
N LYS A 34 1.91 30.25 9.35
CA LYS A 34 2.19 31.13 8.20
C LYS A 34 3.68 31.40 7.98
N THR A 35 4.51 31.21 9.01
CA THR A 35 5.95 31.45 8.96
C THR A 35 6.75 30.18 8.70
N ASP A 36 6.10 29.01 8.69
CA ASP A 36 6.81 27.76 8.49
C ASP A 36 7.21 27.53 7.04
N SER A 37 8.37 26.92 6.90
CA SER A 37 8.98 26.44 5.67
C SER A 37 9.53 25.04 5.94
N CYS A 38 9.88 24.28 4.90
CA CYS A 38 10.56 23.00 5.16
C CYS A 38 11.90 23.19 5.88
N ALA A 39 12.59 24.33 5.69
CA ALA A 39 13.83 24.64 6.38
C ALA A 39 13.62 24.87 7.89
N SER A 40 12.58 25.62 8.28
CA SER A 40 12.25 25.82 9.70
C SER A 40 11.81 24.51 10.34
N ILE A 41 11.02 23.70 9.63
CA ILE A 41 10.58 22.39 10.11
C ILE A 41 11.76 21.42 10.27
N SER A 42 12.66 21.39 9.28
CA SER A 42 13.87 20.56 9.31
C SER A 42 14.75 20.89 10.53
N ALA A 43 14.88 22.18 10.87
CA ALA A 43 15.73 22.62 11.97
C ALA A 43 15.30 22.07 13.34
N TRP A 44 14.00 22.00 13.63
CA TRP A 44 13.52 21.51 14.92
C TRP A 44 13.20 20.00 14.91
N SER A 45 12.74 19.45 13.79
CA SER A 45 12.39 18.03 13.69
C SER A 45 13.61 17.13 13.49
N LEU A 46 14.75 17.72 13.10
CA LEU A 46 15.96 17.02 12.68
C LEU A 46 15.76 16.10 11.47
N ILE A 47 14.67 16.30 10.72
CA ILE A 47 14.39 15.60 9.47
C ILE A 47 14.98 16.43 8.32
N PRO A 48 15.78 15.85 7.42
CA PRO A 48 16.29 16.58 6.25
C PRO A 48 15.15 17.15 5.39
N VAL A 49 15.34 18.36 4.85
CA VAL A 49 14.36 19.00 3.94
C VAL A 49 13.97 18.06 2.80
N SER A 50 14.92 17.32 2.23
CA SER A 50 14.66 16.34 1.17
C SER A 50 13.72 15.22 1.62
N SER A 51 13.87 14.71 2.85
CA SER A 51 12.96 13.72 3.42
C SER A 51 11.56 14.30 3.64
N ILE A 52 11.45 15.54 4.12
CA ILE A 52 10.16 16.24 4.23
C ILE A 52 9.50 16.35 2.85
N GLN A 53 10.24 16.75 1.82
CA GLN A 53 9.72 16.87 0.45
C GLN A 53 9.29 15.52 -0.14
N ASN A 54 10.08 14.47 0.08
CA ASN A 54 9.76 13.12 -0.40
C ASN A 54 8.48 12.58 0.25
N MET A 55 8.27 12.83 1.54
CA MET A 55 7.06 12.41 2.25
C MET A 55 5.83 13.26 1.91
N ASN A 56 6.03 14.44 1.32
CA ASN A 56 4.98 15.42 1.01
C ASN A 56 5.03 15.89 -0.45
N PRO A 57 4.80 15.01 -1.43
CA PRO A 57 4.79 15.39 -2.84
C PRO A 57 3.81 16.55 -3.11
N GLY A 58 4.26 17.58 -3.84
CA GLY A 58 3.44 18.74 -4.20
C GLY A 58 3.36 19.84 -3.13
N VAL A 59 3.95 19.65 -1.94
CA VAL A 59 4.02 20.70 -0.91
C VAL A 59 5.08 21.75 -1.27
N SER A 60 4.67 23.02 -1.24
CA SER A 60 5.54 24.19 -1.30
C SER A 60 6.31 24.33 0.02
N CYS A 61 7.63 24.33 -0.07
CA CYS A 61 8.52 24.45 1.08
C CYS A 61 8.80 25.90 1.52
N ASN A 62 8.12 26.89 0.94
CA ASN A 62 8.23 28.29 1.31
C ASN A 62 7.09 28.71 2.23
N ALA A 63 7.34 29.70 3.09
CA ALA A 63 6.31 30.28 3.95
C ALA A 63 5.40 31.24 3.15
N PRO A 64 4.06 31.12 3.24
CA PRO A 64 3.31 30.05 3.90
C PRO A 64 3.23 28.77 3.04
N MET A 65 3.27 27.61 3.69
CA MET A 65 3.12 26.33 3.01
C MET A 65 1.71 26.17 2.42
N ASN A 66 1.58 25.52 1.27
CA ASN A 66 0.31 25.31 0.55
C ASN A 66 -0.49 24.08 1.05
N THR A 67 -0.31 23.71 2.32
CA THR A 67 -0.92 22.50 2.90
C THR A 67 -1.37 22.76 4.34
N PRO A 68 -2.50 22.19 4.79
CA PRO A 68 -2.90 22.24 6.20
C PRO A 68 -2.05 21.34 7.11
N THR A 69 -1.36 20.34 6.55
CA THR A 69 -0.53 19.38 7.29
C THR A 69 0.71 18.96 6.50
N VAL A 70 1.79 18.65 7.23
CA VAL A 70 3.04 18.10 6.70
C VAL A 70 3.28 16.76 7.38
N CYS A 71 3.57 15.73 6.60
CA CYS A 71 4.01 14.44 7.09
C CYS A 71 5.47 14.49 7.54
N LEU A 72 5.73 14.07 8.77
CA LEU A 72 7.08 14.01 9.36
C LEU A 72 7.54 12.57 9.58
N GLN A 73 6.62 11.60 9.56
CA GLN A 73 6.98 10.20 9.60
C GLN A 73 6.01 9.37 8.78
N GLN A 74 6.57 8.46 8.00
CA GLN A 74 5.83 7.47 7.25
C GLN A 74 6.01 6.07 7.85
N PHE A 75 4.99 5.24 7.67
CA PHE A 75 5.01 3.83 8.03
C PHE A 75 4.35 3.03 6.90
N LYS A 76 5.03 2.00 6.41
CA LYS A 76 4.45 1.00 5.52
C LYS A 76 4.09 -0.22 6.37
N PRO A 77 2.79 -0.51 6.59
CA PRO A 77 2.38 -1.72 7.30
C PRO A 77 2.90 -2.97 6.61
N THR A 78 3.28 -3.97 7.40
CA THR A 78 3.58 -5.30 6.89
C THR A 78 2.28 -6.00 6.55
N CYS A 79 2.20 -6.58 5.35
CA CYS A 79 1.10 -7.50 5.05
C CYS A 79 1.28 -8.77 5.87
N THR A 80 0.27 -9.13 6.66
CA THR A 80 0.29 -10.33 7.50
C THR A 80 -0.49 -11.48 6.88
N LEU A 81 -1.41 -11.18 5.96
CA LEU A 81 -2.19 -12.17 5.22
C LEU A 81 -2.39 -11.74 3.77
N ASN A 82 -2.01 -12.63 2.85
CA ASN A 82 -2.29 -12.52 1.43
C ASN A 82 -3.43 -13.44 1.02
N SER A 83 -4.15 -13.06 -0.01
CA SER A 83 -5.14 -13.89 -0.69
C SER A 83 -4.96 -13.79 -2.20
N THR A 84 -4.97 -14.93 -2.88
CA THR A 84 -5.00 -15.00 -4.33
C THR A 84 -6.37 -14.56 -4.84
N ALA A 85 -6.40 -13.58 -5.74
CA ALA A 85 -7.65 -13.13 -6.35
C ALA A 85 -8.27 -14.24 -7.20
N TRP A 86 -9.55 -14.51 -6.97
CA TRP A 86 -10.35 -15.49 -7.71
C TRP A 86 -11.44 -14.83 -8.56
N GLU A 87 -11.55 -13.51 -8.47
CA GLU A 87 -12.44 -12.68 -9.27
C GLU A 87 -11.70 -11.42 -9.77
N THR A 88 -12.36 -10.61 -10.59
CA THR A 88 -11.75 -9.42 -11.24
C THR A 88 -12.19 -8.09 -10.64
N THR A 89 -13.13 -8.09 -9.69
CA THR A 89 -13.55 -6.87 -9.00
C THR A 89 -13.00 -6.87 -7.57
N CYS A 90 -12.98 -5.71 -6.90
CA CYS A 90 -12.63 -5.68 -5.49
C CYS A 90 -13.78 -6.13 -4.58
N ASN A 91 -15.02 -6.14 -5.05
CA ASN A 91 -16.16 -6.19 -4.15
C ASN A 91 -16.32 -7.58 -3.51
N ASP A 92 -16.32 -8.64 -4.30
CA ASP A 92 -16.45 -10.00 -3.78
C ASP A 92 -15.18 -10.41 -3.03
N GLN A 93 -14.00 -10.01 -3.52
CA GLN A 93 -12.70 -10.24 -2.89
C GLN A 93 -12.63 -9.54 -1.53
N ALA A 94 -12.94 -8.24 -1.44
CA ALA A 94 -12.89 -7.49 -0.18
C ALA A 94 -13.94 -7.97 0.82
N SER A 95 -15.17 -8.21 0.35
CA SER A 95 -16.27 -8.64 1.23
C SER A 95 -16.04 -10.04 1.81
N HIS A 96 -15.35 -10.94 1.10
CA HIS A 96 -14.93 -12.22 1.63
C HIS A 96 -14.07 -12.10 2.89
N PHE A 97 -13.26 -11.04 2.98
CA PHE A 97 -12.41 -10.72 4.15
C PHE A 97 -13.03 -9.64 5.04
N ASN A 98 -14.33 -9.37 4.90
CA ASN A 98 -15.06 -8.36 5.67
C ASN A 98 -14.43 -6.95 5.58
N LEU A 99 -13.81 -6.62 4.44
CA LEU A 99 -13.21 -5.33 4.15
C LEU A 99 -14.17 -4.47 3.31
N SER A 100 -14.09 -3.15 3.51
CA SER A 100 -14.59 -2.23 2.48
C SER A 100 -13.66 -2.24 1.27
N VAL A 101 -14.17 -1.89 0.08
CA VAL A 101 -13.31 -1.73 -1.12
C VAL A 101 -12.21 -0.70 -0.85
N SER A 102 -12.48 0.38 -0.11
CA SER A 102 -11.44 1.36 0.21
C SER A 102 -10.35 0.79 1.12
N ASP A 103 -10.71 -0.06 2.08
CA ASP A 103 -9.71 -0.70 2.94
C ASP A 103 -8.85 -1.67 2.13
N PHE A 104 -9.46 -2.47 1.26
CA PHE A 104 -8.73 -3.36 0.35
C PHE A 104 -7.77 -2.58 -0.56
N VAL A 105 -8.21 -1.47 -1.15
CA VAL A 105 -7.36 -0.58 -1.96
C VAL A 105 -6.21 0.03 -1.11
N LEU A 106 -6.45 0.36 0.16
CA LEU A 106 -5.40 0.84 1.06
C LEU A 106 -4.38 -0.24 1.43
N LEU A 107 -4.79 -1.50 1.45
CA LEU A 107 -3.92 -2.66 1.67
C LEU A 107 -3.09 -3.03 0.45
N ASN A 108 -3.36 -2.46 -0.73
CA ASN A 108 -2.70 -2.86 -1.98
C ASN A 108 -2.27 -1.64 -2.81
N ASP A 109 -0.97 -1.34 -2.83
CA ASP A 109 -0.44 -0.17 -3.55
C ASP A 109 -0.48 -0.30 -5.08
N ASN A 110 -0.72 -1.51 -5.61
CA ASN A 110 -0.96 -1.79 -7.02
C ASN A 110 -2.44 -1.79 -7.43
N VAL A 111 -3.39 -1.76 -6.50
CA VAL A 111 -4.82 -1.70 -6.84
C VAL A 111 -5.23 -0.24 -6.91
N ASP A 112 -5.82 0.20 -8.02
CA ASP A 112 -6.26 1.59 -8.15
C ASP A 112 -7.60 1.85 -7.43
N ASN A 113 -8.00 3.12 -7.37
CA ASN A 113 -9.21 3.51 -6.66
C ASN A 113 -10.49 3.12 -7.41
N ALA A 114 -10.44 2.84 -8.71
CA ALA A 114 -11.58 2.35 -9.48
C ALA A 114 -11.76 0.82 -9.31
N CYS A 115 -10.68 0.14 -8.91
CA CYS A 115 -10.57 -1.30 -8.81
C CYS A 115 -11.02 -2.02 -10.08
N ASP A 116 -10.52 -1.57 -11.22
CA ASP A 116 -10.68 -2.22 -12.51
C ASP A 116 -9.39 -2.95 -12.97
N ASN A 117 -8.37 -2.99 -12.11
CA ASN A 117 -7.06 -3.54 -12.38
C ASN A 117 -6.69 -4.79 -11.54
N LEU A 118 -7.67 -5.42 -10.89
CA LEU A 118 -7.48 -6.68 -10.19
C LEU A 118 -7.26 -7.83 -11.19
N GLN A 119 -6.30 -8.71 -10.89
CA GLN A 119 -5.93 -9.81 -11.77
C GLN A 119 -6.10 -11.14 -11.06
N ILE A 120 -6.96 -12.00 -11.60
CA ILE A 120 -7.13 -13.38 -11.11
C ILE A 120 -5.78 -14.10 -11.11
N GLY A 121 -5.47 -14.79 -10.02
CA GLY A 121 -4.23 -15.53 -9.83
C GLY A 121 -3.09 -14.72 -9.21
N ASN A 122 -3.23 -13.41 -9.06
CA ASN A 122 -2.28 -12.61 -8.29
C ASN A 122 -2.66 -12.59 -6.81
N ASP A 123 -1.65 -12.48 -5.95
CA ASP A 123 -1.85 -12.29 -4.52
C ASP A 123 -2.07 -10.82 -4.17
N TYR A 124 -2.93 -10.58 -3.18
CA TYR A 124 -3.24 -9.27 -2.64
C TYR A 124 -3.30 -9.33 -1.12
N CYS A 125 -2.87 -8.25 -0.48
CA CYS A 125 -2.94 -8.12 0.96
C CYS A 125 -4.38 -7.93 1.42
N VAL A 126 -4.80 -8.74 2.39
CA VAL A 126 -6.14 -8.71 2.99
C VAL A 126 -6.11 -8.50 4.50
N SER A 127 -4.92 -8.50 5.12
CA SER A 127 -4.76 -8.05 6.49
C SER A 127 -3.35 -7.54 6.79
N THR A 128 -3.27 -6.62 7.76
CA THR A 128 -2.02 -6.16 8.40
C THR A 128 -2.00 -6.49 9.89
N ALA A 129 -3.07 -7.12 10.38
CA ALA A 129 -3.18 -7.55 11.77
C ALA A 129 -2.52 -8.91 11.92
N ASP A 130 -1.77 -9.09 12.99
CA ASP A 130 -1.26 -10.40 13.39
C ASP A 130 -2.41 -11.17 14.06
N CYS A 131 -3.09 -12.03 13.30
CA CYS A 131 -4.28 -12.73 13.77
C CYS A 131 -3.89 -14.01 14.53
N PHE A 132 -4.24 -14.04 15.81
CA PHE A 132 -4.03 -15.18 16.71
C PHE A 132 -5.31 -15.43 17.54
N PRO A 133 -5.50 -16.64 18.10
CA PRO A 133 -6.66 -16.94 18.94
C PRO A 133 -6.81 -15.92 20.08
N GLY A 134 -7.92 -15.18 20.09
CA GLY A 134 -8.20 -14.12 21.06
C GLY A 134 -7.89 -12.69 20.61
N ASN A 135 -7.35 -12.50 19.40
CA ASN A 135 -7.27 -11.17 18.79
C ASN A 135 -8.68 -10.69 18.38
N THR A 136 -9.09 -9.51 18.86
CA THR A 136 -10.38 -8.89 18.55
C THR A 136 -10.28 -7.79 17.49
N ASP A 137 -9.16 -7.69 16.78
CA ASP A 137 -9.02 -6.78 15.64
C ASP A 137 -10.12 -7.09 14.62
N PRO A 138 -10.91 -6.11 14.16
CA PRO A 138 -11.90 -6.31 13.10
C PRO A 138 -11.28 -6.91 11.82
N LEU A 139 -10.01 -6.64 11.53
CA LEU A 139 -9.22 -7.23 10.44
C LEU A 139 -8.77 -8.67 10.71
N CYS A 140 -9.22 -9.25 11.82
CA CYS A 140 -9.08 -10.67 12.15
C CYS A 140 -10.44 -11.40 12.19
N SER A 141 -11.57 -10.69 11.98
CA SER A 141 -12.88 -11.32 11.84
C SER A 141 -13.10 -11.90 10.43
N GLY A 142 -13.40 -13.20 10.32
CA GLY A 142 -13.63 -13.88 9.02
C GLY A 142 -12.40 -14.58 8.42
N HIS A 143 -11.29 -14.62 9.15
CA HIS A 143 -10.02 -15.24 8.73
C HIS A 143 -9.87 -16.70 9.20
N GLU A 144 -11.00 -17.32 9.57
CA GLU A 144 -11.06 -18.73 9.99
C GLU A 144 -11.00 -19.62 8.73
N GLY A 145 -9.80 -20.14 8.44
CA GLY A 145 -9.54 -21.42 7.74
C GLY A 145 -10.27 -21.70 6.42
#